data_AF-A0A927YLW5-F1
#
_entry.id   AF-A0A927YLW5-F1
#
_cell.length_a   1.000
_cell.length_b   1.000
_cell.length_c   1.000
_cell.angle_alpha   90.00
_cell.angle_beta   90.00
_cell.angle_gamma   90.00
#
_symmetry.space_group_name_H-M   'P 1'
#
loop_
_entity.id
_entity.type
_entity.pdbx_description
1 polymer ?
#
loop_
_entity_poly.entity_id
_entity_poly.type
_entity_poly.pdbx_seq_one_letter_code
_entity_poly.pdbx_strand_id
1 'polypeptide(L)'
;MKEKWLNILTLAFTVAFLPPIWAVASTHVGVTVGAVALICAGLFAALGNNIKLAIPVSLGFLCGDVWAVIATKVMASLGLGPDLTVYVTLFVMGGLAVIIGSVLEKFIFVPAWLAGWAIGLTIMGPMDASNLGTMPIQIGAAMLAGVWYVGVVGDLFQKLLIKIFNK
;
A
#
# COMPACT_ATOMS: atom_id res chain seq x y z
N MET A 1 32.39 -1.47 11.38
CA MET A 1 31.90 -2.79 10.89
C MET A 1 30.83 -3.41 11.80
N LYS A 2 31.03 -3.45 13.13
CA LYS A 2 30.07 -4.02 14.09
C LYS A 2 28.67 -3.36 14.03
N GLU A 3 28.58 -2.03 14.02
CA GLU A 3 27.30 -1.30 13.93
C GLU A 3 26.55 -1.55 12.62
N LYS A 4 27.28 -1.58 11.49
CA LYS A 4 26.68 -1.88 10.18
C LYS A 4 26.01 -3.26 10.17
N TRP A 5 26.70 -4.27 10.71
CA TRP A 5 26.15 -5.62 10.81
C TRP A 5 24.99 -5.72 11.81
N LEU A 6 25.05 -4.98 12.92
CA LEU A 6 23.93 -4.92 13.86
C LEU A 6 22.67 -4.35 13.19
N ASN A 7 22.81 -3.25 12.45
CA ASN A 7 21.68 -2.66 11.71
C ASN A 7 21.12 -3.63 10.66
N ILE A 8 21.98 -4.33 9.92
CA ILE A 8 21.56 -5.33 8.93
C ILE A 8 20.81 -6.48 9.59
N LEU A 9 21.35 -7.06 10.66
CA LEU A 9 20.75 -8.23 11.33
C LEU A 9 19.43 -7.88 12.02
N THR A 10 19.34 -6.72 12.67
CA THR A 10 18.09 -6.26 13.28
C THR A 10 17.02 -5.91 12.24
N LEU A 11 17.40 -5.32 11.11
CA LEU A 11 16.48 -5.09 9.99
C LEU A 11 15.99 -6.41 9.42
N ALA A 12 16.91 -7.33 9.10
CA ALA A 12 16.60 -8.64 8.55
C ALA A 12 15.65 -9.41 9.47
N PHE A 13 15.91 -9.40 10.79
CA PHE A 13 15.02 -10.02 11.76
C PHE A 13 13.64 -9.35 11.80
N THR A 14 13.57 -8.02 11.80
CA THR A 14 12.31 -7.28 11.79
C THR A 14 11.45 -7.64 10.58
N VAL A 15 12.06 -7.71 9.40
CA VAL A 15 11.39 -8.11 8.15
C VAL A 15 11.03 -9.60 8.12
N ALA A 16 11.88 -10.46 8.69
CA ALA A 16 11.58 -11.89 8.80
C ALA A 16 10.51 -12.21 9.86
N PHE A 17 10.23 -11.27 10.77
CA PHE A 17 9.32 -11.49 11.89
C PHE A 17 7.94 -10.82 11.68
N LEU A 18 7.89 -9.49 11.52
CA LEU A 18 6.61 -8.76 11.54
C LEU A 18 5.76 -8.93 10.27
N PRO A 19 6.26 -8.71 9.03
CA PRO A 19 5.43 -8.91 7.85
C PRO A 19 4.81 -10.33 7.74
N PRO A 20 5.54 -11.43 8.03
CA PRO A 20 4.95 -12.76 8.04
C PRO A 20 3.84 -12.95 9.07
N ILE A 21 3.94 -12.33 10.26
CA ILE A 21 2.86 -12.36 11.26
C ILE A 21 1.59 -11.76 10.68
N TRP A 22 1.68 -10.59 10.04
CA TRP A 22 0.51 -9.99 9.38
C TRP A 22 -0.04 -10.86 8.25
N ALA A 23 0.84 -11.40 7.40
CA ALA A 23 0.43 -12.22 6.26
C ALA A 23 -0.43 -13.42 6.71
N VAL A 24 -0.07 -14.06 7.83
CA VAL A 24 -0.86 -15.16 8.40
C VAL A 24 -2.10 -14.62 9.14
N ALA A 25 -1.92 -13.66 10.05
CA ALA A 25 -2.99 -13.15 10.91
C ALA A 25 -4.15 -12.47 10.14
N SER A 26 -3.83 -11.81 9.03
CA SER A 26 -4.80 -11.10 8.18
C SER A 26 -5.97 -11.99 7.73
N THR A 27 -5.68 -13.25 7.39
CA THR A 27 -6.71 -14.21 6.96
C THR A 27 -7.70 -14.56 8.07
N HIS A 28 -7.25 -14.58 9.33
CA HIS A 28 -8.10 -14.85 10.50
C HIS A 28 -9.03 -13.69 10.86
N VAL A 29 -8.74 -12.48 10.37
CA VAL A 29 -9.59 -11.29 10.55
C VAL A 29 -10.35 -10.90 9.29
N GLY A 30 -10.44 -11.82 8.31
CA GLY A 30 -11.24 -11.64 7.09
C GLY A 30 -10.56 -10.81 5.98
N VAL A 31 -9.25 -10.59 6.07
CA VAL A 31 -8.46 -9.92 5.02
C VAL A 31 -7.71 -10.97 4.21
N THR A 32 -8.16 -11.22 2.98
CA THR A 32 -7.57 -12.24 2.09
C THR A 32 -6.36 -11.73 1.29
N VAL A 33 -6.18 -10.41 1.24
CA VAL A 33 -5.13 -9.71 0.47
C VAL A 33 -3.96 -9.25 1.36
N GLY A 34 -3.55 -10.08 2.32
CA GLY A 34 -2.49 -9.74 3.30
C GLY A 34 -1.17 -9.26 2.68
N ALA A 35 -0.83 -9.76 1.48
CA ALA A 35 0.37 -9.37 0.73
C ALA A 35 0.43 -7.87 0.36
N VAL A 36 -0.71 -7.19 0.29
CA VAL A 36 -0.79 -5.74 0.03
C VAL A 36 -0.02 -4.95 1.09
N ALA A 37 -0.04 -5.41 2.34
CA ALA A 37 0.71 -4.77 3.41
C ALA A 37 2.22 -4.76 3.15
N LEU A 38 2.76 -5.82 2.55
CA LEU A 38 4.18 -5.92 2.23
C LEU A 38 4.59 -4.94 1.12
N ILE A 39 3.74 -4.78 0.10
CA ILE A 39 3.95 -3.80 -0.97
C ILE A 39 3.96 -2.38 -0.37
N CYS A 40 2.97 -2.06 0.47
CA CYS A 40 2.83 -0.75 1.09
C CYS A 40 3.98 -0.44 2.06
N ALA A 41 4.41 -1.45 2.83
CA ALA A 41 5.56 -1.36 3.71
C ALA A 41 6.86 -1.10 2.94
N GLY A 42 7.05 -1.75 1.78
CA GLY A 42 8.20 -1.51 0.91
C GLY A 42 8.28 -0.05 0.44
N LEU A 43 7.15 0.53 0.01
CA LEU A 43 7.09 1.95 -0.36
C LEU A 43 7.39 2.86 0.84
N PHE A 44 6.82 2.58 2.01
CA PHE A 44 7.05 3.39 3.21
C PHE A 44 8.48 3.28 3.74
N ALA A 45 9.10 2.11 3.62
CA ALA A 45 10.51 1.88 3.94
C ALA A 45 11.44 2.69 3.03
N ALA A 46 11.08 2.86 1.74
CA ALA A 46 11.82 3.73 0.82
C ALA A 46 11.77 5.21 1.25
N LEU A 47 10.79 5.61 2.06
CA LEU A 47 10.69 6.93 2.70
C LEU A 47 11.38 6.97 4.08
N GLY A 48 12.20 5.96 4.41
CA GLY A 48 12.91 5.86 5.68
C GLY A 48 12.01 5.58 6.87
N ASN A 49 10.82 4.98 6.66
CA ASN A 49 9.81 4.75 7.69
C ASN A 49 9.47 6.02 8.49
N ASN A 50 9.49 7.18 7.83
CA ASN A 50 9.27 8.45 8.50
C ASN A 50 7.82 8.57 8.97
N ILE A 51 7.60 8.47 10.28
CA ILE A 51 6.27 8.53 10.90
C ILE A 51 5.49 9.80 10.55
N LYS A 52 6.18 10.92 10.26
CA LYS A 52 5.52 12.17 9.82
C LYS A 52 4.82 12.01 8.47
N LEU A 53 5.29 11.09 7.63
CA LEU A 53 4.69 10.77 6.33
C LEU A 53 3.67 9.63 6.41
N ALA A 54 3.52 8.95 7.55
CA ALA A 54 2.62 7.80 7.68
C ALA A 54 1.16 8.16 7.32
N ILE A 55 0.69 9.32 7.77
CA ILE A 55 -0.68 9.79 7.46
C ILE A 55 -0.82 10.15 5.97
N PRO A 56 0.01 11.03 5.37
CA PRO A 56 -0.08 11.32 3.94
C PRO A 56 0.04 10.11 3.02
N VAL A 57 0.90 9.14 3.38
CA VAL A 57 1.08 7.90 2.64
C VAL A 57 -0.15 7.01 2.76
N SER A 58 -0.69 6.86 3.98
CA SER A 58 -1.92 6.10 4.23
C SER A 58 -3.09 6.68 3.44
N LEU A 59 -3.29 7.99 3.51
CA LEU A 59 -4.34 8.68 2.76
C LEU A 59 -4.14 8.52 1.25
N GLY A 60 -2.90 8.65 0.76
CA GLY A 60 -2.55 8.37 -0.63
C GLY A 60 -3.02 6.96 -1.04
N PHE A 61 -2.59 5.93 -0.32
CA PHE A 61 -3.00 4.55 -0.60
C PHE A 61 -4.52 4.36 -0.65
N LEU A 62 -5.24 4.89 0.35
CA LEU A 62 -6.71 4.80 0.41
C LEU A 62 -7.39 5.56 -0.74
N CYS A 63 -6.88 6.73 -1.12
CA CYS A 63 -7.34 7.42 -2.32
C CYS A 63 -7.12 6.56 -3.57
N GLY A 64 -5.98 5.86 -3.65
CA GLY A 64 -5.68 4.90 -4.70
C GLY A 64 -6.67 3.74 -4.77
N ASP A 65 -7.04 3.16 -3.63
CA ASP A 65 -8.02 2.08 -3.56
C ASP A 65 -9.42 2.53 -4.03
N VAL A 66 -9.87 3.70 -3.57
CA VAL A 66 -11.11 4.33 -4.07
C VAL A 66 -11.02 4.58 -5.58
N TRP A 67 -9.87 5.05 -6.06
CA TRP A 67 -9.63 5.29 -7.48
C TRP A 67 -9.69 4.02 -8.31
N ALA A 68 -9.26 2.88 -7.75
CA ALA A 68 -9.36 1.58 -8.39
C ALA A 68 -10.82 1.12 -8.54
N VAL A 69 -11.65 1.34 -7.51
CA VAL A 69 -13.11 1.06 -7.58
C VAL A 69 -13.78 1.92 -8.66
N ILE A 70 -13.40 3.18 -8.77
CA ILE A 70 -13.94 4.05 -9.84
C ILE A 70 -13.47 3.54 -11.20
N ALA A 71 -12.20 3.17 -11.33
CA ALA A 71 -11.62 2.69 -12.58
C ALA A 71 -12.28 1.39 -13.07
N THR A 72 -12.56 0.42 -12.18
CA THR A 72 -13.25 -0.81 -12.57
C THR A 72 -14.67 -0.53 -13.08
N LYS A 73 -15.39 0.43 -12.47
CA LYS A 73 -16.71 0.86 -12.94
C LYS A 73 -16.64 1.59 -14.29
N VAL A 74 -15.66 2.46 -14.48
CA VAL A 74 -15.42 3.15 -15.76
C VAL A 74 -15.15 2.11 -16.84
N MET A 75 -14.22 1.18 -16.61
CA MET A 75 -13.91 0.11 -17.56
C MET A 75 -15.12 -0.76 -17.90
N ALA A 76 -15.96 -1.08 -16.91
CA ALA A 76 -17.19 -1.85 -17.14
C ALA A 76 -18.25 -1.07 -17.95
N SER A 77 -18.26 0.26 -17.88
CA SER A 77 -19.20 1.12 -18.61
C SER A 77 -18.75 1.49 -20.03
N LEU A 78 -17.45 1.37 -20.31
CA LEU A 78 -16.90 1.67 -21.63
C LEU A 78 -17.16 0.51 -22.58
N GLY A 79 -18.08 0.70 -23.53
CA GLY A 79 -18.36 -0.26 -24.61
C GLY A 79 -17.25 -0.34 -25.68
N LEU A 80 -15.99 -0.10 -25.31
CA LEU A 80 -14.82 -0.17 -26.19
C LEU A 80 -14.21 -1.58 -26.17
N GLY A 81 -13.30 -1.87 -27.10
CA GLY A 81 -12.52 -3.11 -27.06
C GLY A 81 -11.61 -3.18 -25.82
N PRO A 82 -11.26 -4.39 -25.32
CA PRO A 82 -10.57 -4.57 -24.04
C PRO A 82 -9.29 -3.73 -23.87
N ASP A 83 -8.41 -3.75 -24.86
CA ASP A 83 -7.13 -3.03 -24.82
C ASP A 83 -7.33 -1.51 -24.79
N LEU A 84 -8.31 -1.02 -25.57
CA LEU A 84 -8.62 0.41 -25.64
C LEU A 84 -9.29 0.88 -24.35
N THR A 85 -10.19 0.08 -23.78
CA THR A 85 -10.82 0.35 -22.48
C THR A 85 -9.77 0.50 -21.38
N VAL A 86 -8.83 -0.44 -21.28
CA VAL A 86 -7.74 -0.40 -20.29
C VAL A 86 -6.85 0.82 -20.56
N TYR A 87 -6.38 1.01 -21.80
CA TYR A 87 -5.49 2.12 -22.13
C TYR A 87 -6.10 3.49 -21.82
N VAL A 88 -7.33 3.74 -22.29
CA VAL A 88 -8.01 5.03 -22.08
C VAL A 88 -8.27 5.26 -20.60
N THR A 89 -8.69 4.23 -19.86
CA THR A 89 -8.91 4.36 -18.41
C THR A 89 -7.60 4.71 -17.72
N LEU A 90 -6.52 3.99 -18.00
CA LEU A 90 -5.22 4.25 -17.37
C LEU A 90 -4.68 5.63 -17.74
N PHE A 91 -4.82 6.04 -19.01
CA PHE A 91 -4.37 7.34 -19.50
C PHE A 91 -5.11 8.49 -18.81
N VAL A 92 -6.45 8.49 -18.88
CA VAL A 92 -7.27 9.57 -18.35
C VAL A 92 -7.23 9.59 -16.83
N MET A 93 -7.49 8.46 -16.19
CA MET A 93 -7.56 8.40 -14.72
C MET A 93 -6.19 8.52 -14.07
N GLY A 94 -5.12 8.06 -14.73
CA GLY A 94 -3.75 8.25 -14.25
C GLY A 94 -3.34 9.72 -14.31
N GLY A 95 -3.60 10.39 -15.43
CA GLY A 95 -3.37 11.83 -15.56
C GLY A 95 -4.16 12.64 -14.53
N LEU A 96 -5.44 12.32 -14.35
CA LEU A 96 -6.29 12.98 -13.35
C LEU A 96 -5.80 12.74 -11.92
N ALA A 97 -5.37 11.53 -11.56
CA ALA A 97 -4.82 11.24 -10.24
C ALA A 97 -3.59 12.10 -9.93
N VAL A 98 -2.71 12.32 -10.92
CA VAL A 98 -1.53 13.19 -10.74
C VAL A 98 -1.95 14.66 -10.58
N ILE A 99 -2.85 15.16 -11.42
CA ILE A 99 -3.31 16.56 -11.36
C ILE A 99 -4.00 16.83 -10.01
N ILE A 100 -4.98 16.00 -9.65
CA ILE A 100 -5.74 16.13 -8.40
C ILE A 100 -4.80 15.93 -7.21
N GLY A 101 -3.95 14.89 -7.27
CA GLY A 101 -3.01 14.59 -6.21
C GLY A 101 -2.02 15.71 -5.94
N SER A 102 -1.54 16.38 -6.99
CA SER A 102 -0.60 17.50 -6.86
C SER A 102 -1.26 18.73 -6.22
N VAL A 103 -2.56 18.97 -6.46
CA VAL A 103 -3.31 20.02 -5.74
C VAL A 103 -3.46 19.70 -4.25
N LEU A 104 -3.53 18.41 -3.91
CA LEU A 104 -3.70 17.91 -2.54
C LEU A 104 -2.37 17.48 -1.88
N GLU A 105 -1.22 17.82 -2.45
CA GLU A 105 0.10 17.33 -2.04
C GLU A 105 0.45 17.64 -0.57
N LYS A 106 -0.19 18.66 0.01
CA LYS A 106 -0.05 19.01 1.44
C LYS A 106 -0.64 17.94 2.37
N PHE A 107 -1.60 17.16 1.88
CA PHE A 107 -2.37 16.19 2.66
C PHE A 107 -2.08 14.74 2.28
N ILE A 108 -1.71 14.48 1.03
CA ILE A 108 -1.53 13.12 0.51
C ILE A 108 -0.20 12.97 -0.22
N PHE A 109 0.37 11.77 -0.14
CA PHE A 109 1.55 11.42 -0.91
C PHE A 109 1.14 10.83 -2.26
N VAL A 110 1.26 11.62 -3.33
CA VAL A 110 0.83 11.24 -4.69
C VAL A 110 1.40 9.89 -5.16
N PRO A 111 2.67 9.54 -4.92
CA PRO A 111 3.17 8.22 -5.29
C PRO A 111 2.46 7.07 -4.58
N ALA A 112 2.01 7.26 -3.33
CA ALA A 112 1.19 6.25 -2.64
C ALA A 112 -0.21 6.15 -3.23
N TRP A 113 -0.79 7.24 -3.74
CA TRP A 113 -2.04 7.15 -4.51
C TRP A 113 -1.87 6.27 -5.74
N LEU A 114 -0.87 6.58 -6.58
CA LEU A 114 -0.63 5.81 -7.81
C LEU A 114 -0.34 4.33 -7.49
N ALA A 115 0.47 4.07 -6.46
CA ALA A 115 0.74 2.71 -6.00
C ALA A 115 -0.53 2.01 -5.47
N GLY A 116 -1.34 2.70 -4.68
CA GLY A 116 -2.59 2.15 -4.15
C GLY A 116 -3.59 1.83 -5.26
N TRP A 117 -3.66 2.67 -6.28
CA TRP A 117 -4.47 2.44 -7.46
C TRP A 117 -4.01 1.22 -8.26
N ALA A 118 -2.70 1.08 -8.48
CA ALA A 118 -2.13 -0.09 -9.16
C ALA A 118 -2.40 -1.40 -8.39
N ILE A 119 -2.28 -1.38 -7.05
CA ILE A 119 -2.63 -2.50 -6.18
C ILE A 119 -4.12 -2.84 -6.33
N GLY A 120 -4.98 -1.83 -6.21
CA GLY A 120 -6.43 -2.01 -6.31
C GLY A 120 -6.84 -2.59 -7.65
N LEU A 121 -6.28 -2.10 -8.76
CA LEU A 121 -6.54 -2.64 -10.10
C LEU A 121 -6.00 -4.06 -10.29
N THR A 122 -4.86 -4.39 -9.70
CA THR A 122 -4.29 -5.75 -9.80
C THR A 122 -5.22 -6.79 -9.16
N ILE A 123 -5.89 -6.42 -8.06
CA ILE A 123 -6.77 -7.31 -7.31
C ILE A 123 -8.20 -7.27 -7.87
N MET A 124 -8.75 -6.09 -8.09
CA MET A 124 -10.15 -5.89 -8.48
C MET A 124 -10.38 -5.87 -9.99
N GLY A 125 -9.35 -5.59 -10.80
CA GLY A 125 -9.48 -5.55 -12.26
C GLY A 125 -10.01 -6.84 -12.90
N PRO A 126 -9.59 -8.03 -12.43
CA PRO A 126 -10.16 -9.30 -12.88
C PRO A 126 -11.57 -9.61 -12.35
N MET A 127 -12.10 -8.82 -11.42
CA MET A 127 -13.40 -9.05 -10.78
C MET A 127 -14.54 -8.37 -11.56
N ASP A 128 -15.76 -8.87 -11.39
CA ASP A 128 -16.95 -8.14 -11.83
C ASP A 128 -17.14 -6.86 -11.00
N ALA A 129 -17.23 -5.70 -11.66
CA ALA A 129 -17.40 -4.41 -11.03
C ALA A 129 -18.68 -4.30 -10.17
N SER A 130 -19.69 -5.13 -10.44
CA SER A 130 -20.91 -5.22 -9.64
C SER A 130 -20.74 -6.05 -8.35
N ASN A 131 -19.68 -6.85 -8.25
CA ASN A 131 -19.48 -7.82 -7.18
C ASN A 131 -18.13 -7.63 -6.44
N LEU A 132 -17.72 -6.38 -6.23
CA LEU A 132 -16.49 -6.06 -5.47
C LEU A 132 -16.61 -6.41 -3.97
N GLY A 133 -17.85 -6.50 -3.44
CA GLY A 133 -18.12 -6.89 -2.05
C GLY A 133 -17.31 -6.06 -1.04
N THR A 134 -16.62 -6.74 -0.13
CA THR A 134 -15.74 -6.12 0.87
C THR A 134 -14.29 -5.97 0.42
N MET A 135 -13.97 -6.27 -0.85
CA MET A 135 -12.59 -6.28 -1.35
C MET A 135 -11.87 -4.93 -1.17
N PRO A 136 -12.47 -3.76 -1.48
CA PRO A 136 -11.81 -2.47 -1.23
C PRO A 136 -11.47 -2.29 0.26
N ILE A 137 -12.38 -2.67 1.16
CA ILE A 137 -12.15 -2.58 2.61
C ILE A 137 -10.97 -3.48 3.04
N GLN A 138 -10.86 -4.69 2.49
CA GLN A 138 -9.75 -5.59 2.78
C GLN A 138 -8.41 -5.03 2.26
N ILE A 139 -8.41 -4.45 1.06
CA ILE A 139 -7.24 -3.78 0.46
C ILE A 139 -6.81 -2.60 1.34
N GLY A 140 -7.75 -1.71 1.68
CA GLY A 140 -7.50 -0.57 2.56
C GLY A 140 -6.96 -0.97 3.93
N ALA A 141 -7.53 -2.01 4.55
CA ALA A 141 -7.03 -2.55 5.81
C ALA A 141 -5.58 -3.07 5.69
N ALA A 142 -5.26 -3.77 4.60
CA ALA A 142 -3.91 -4.25 4.34
C ALA A 142 -2.93 -3.09 4.03
N MET A 143 -3.37 -2.05 3.31
CA MET A 143 -2.56 -0.85 3.07
C MET A 143 -2.17 -0.16 4.38
N LEU A 144 -3.15 0.02 5.27
CA LEU A 144 -2.92 0.61 6.59
C LEU A 144 -1.99 -0.26 7.45
N ALA A 145 -2.15 -1.58 7.42
CA ALA A 145 -1.24 -2.49 8.11
C ALA A 145 0.20 -2.41 7.57
N GLY A 146 0.36 -2.23 6.25
CA GLY A 146 1.68 -2.03 5.65
C GLY A 146 2.39 -0.78 6.17
N VAL A 147 1.67 0.34 6.27
CA VAL A 147 2.24 1.60 6.78
C VAL A 147 2.47 1.56 8.28
N TRP A 148 1.45 1.19 9.06
CA TRP A 148 1.47 1.35 10.51
C TRP A 148 2.08 0.17 11.24
N TYR A 149 1.68 -1.05 10.90
CA TYR A 149 2.19 -2.24 11.58
C TYR A 149 3.57 -2.65 11.05
N VAL A 150 3.71 -2.81 9.73
CA VAL A 150 5.00 -3.25 9.19
C VAL A 150 6.00 -2.09 9.15
N GLY A 151 5.58 -0.92 8.69
CA GLY A 151 6.42 0.27 8.59
C GLY A 151 6.77 0.90 9.94
N VAL A 152 5.81 1.56 10.57
CA VAL A 152 6.04 2.33 11.81
C VAL A 152 6.42 1.42 12.99
N VAL A 153 5.63 0.39 13.30
CA VAL A 153 5.95 -0.52 14.41
C VAL A 153 7.23 -1.31 14.11
N GLY A 154 7.48 -1.70 12.87
CA GLY A 154 8.74 -2.35 12.48
C GLY A 154 9.97 -1.47 12.72
N ASP A 155 9.93 -0.19 12.32
CA ASP A 155 11.02 0.75 12.60
C ASP A 155 11.26 0.96 14.10
N LEU A 156 10.19 1.10 14.89
CA LEU A 156 10.28 1.20 16.34
C LEU A 156 10.88 -0.07 16.97
N PHE A 157 10.45 -1.24 16.50
CA PHE A 157 10.95 -2.54 16.96
C PHE A 157 12.43 -2.70 16.63
N GLN A 158 12.86 -2.37 15.42
CA GLN A 158 14.27 -2.43 15.02
C GLN A 158 15.13 -1.51 15.89
N LYS A 159 14.69 -0.25 16.09
CA LYS A 159 15.40 0.72 16.95
C LYS A 159 15.53 0.23 18.39
N LEU A 160 14.49 -0.44 18.91
CA LEU A 160 14.53 -1.06 20.23
C LEU A 160 15.58 -2.17 20.28
N LEU A 161 15.63 -3.07 19.30
CA LEU A 161 16.63 -4.13 19.23
C LEU A 161 18.05 -3.56 19.18
N ILE A 162 18.29 -2.56 18.33
CA ILE A 162 19.60 -1.89 18.24
C ILE A 162 20.01 -1.34 19.62
N LYS A 163 19.09 -0.68 20.34
CA LYS A 163 19.37 -0.14 21.68
C LYS A 163 19.68 -1.23 22.71
N ILE A 164 19.07 -2.40 22.59
CA ILE A 164 19.33 -3.54 23.49
C ILE A 164 20.70 -4.15 23.22
N PHE A 165 21.08 -4.32 21.94
CA PHE A 165 22.34 -4.98 21.56
C PHE A 165 23.58 -4.06 21.49
N ASN A 166 23.38 -2.73 21.48
CA ASN A 166 24.47 -1.75 21.63
C ASN A 166 24.79 -1.42 23.10
N LYS A 167 24.03 -1.95 24.06
CA LYS A 167 24.44 -1.99 25.47
C LYS A 167 25.44 -3.12 25.69
#